data_AF-A0A1G8NVA7-F1
#
_entry.id   AF-A0A1G8NVA7-F1
#
_cell.length_a   1.000
_cell.length_b   1.000
_cell.length_c   1.000
_cell.angle_alpha   90.00
_cell.angle_beta   90.00
_cell.angle_gamma   90.00
#
_symmetry.space_group_name_H-M   'P 1'
#
loop_
_entity.id
_entity.type
_entity.pdbx_description
1 polymer ?
#
loop_
_entity_poly.entity_id
_entity_poly.type
_entity_poly.pdbx_seq_one_letter_code
_entity_poly.pdbx_strand_id
1 'polypeptide(L)'
;MTTKNKNNNRESFLNRVASSLGRERPYNVQRPDIKSMMPDSYGTLTGADLIDILKEQCFFIHTQLIESTPEILQQTLDDLIAANGGGSVITSGDSRFACYDLSFQGSTEWSEAAGREENISRSETANTVVVFADYVLAESGTIVVESRPDQGRALHFLPEHYIAIIERERIVLRSTQAAAALNRRIEAGEPVGSSINFISGPSNSADIEMQLVVGVHGPLRATYVLI
;
A
#
# COMPACT_ATOMS: atom_id res chain seq x y z
N MET A 1 16.70 17.84 39.32
CA MET A 1 15.54 17.47 40.17
C MET A 1 14.32 18.26 39.72
N THR A 2 13.50 17.75 38.81
CA THR A 2 12.29 18.48 38.34
C THR A 2 11.25 17.51 37.76
N THR A 3 10.69 16.65 38.61
CA THR A 3 9.60 15.72 38.26
C THR A 3 8.23 16.15 38.80
N LYS A 4 8.10 17.31 39.44
CA LYS A 4 6.88 17.67 40.21
C LYS A 4 5.73 18.31 39.41
N ASN A 5 5.90 18.69 38.13
CA ASN A 5 4.92 19.52 37.40
C ASN A 5 4.10 18.84 36.28
N LYS A 6 4.37 17.58 35.92
CA LYS A 6 3.63 16.92 34.81
C LYS A 6 2.26 16.34 35.22
N ASN A 7 2.09 15.94 36.47
CA ASN A 7 0.83 15.29 36.90
C ASN A 7 -0.32 16.29 37.13
N ASN A 8 -0.06 17.48 37.68
CA ASN A 8 -1.15 18.40 38.09
C ASN A 8 -1.91 19.02 36.89
N ASN A 9 -1.21 19.26 35.77
CA ASN A 9 -1.84 19.77 34.54
C ASN A 9 -2.67 18.69 33.83
N ARG A 10 -2.23 17.43 33.89
CA ARG A 10 -2.98 16.29 33.33
C ARG A 10 -4.28 16.05 34.10
N GLU A 11 -4.21 16.03 35.43
CA GLU A 11 -5.37 15.80 36.28
C GLU A 11 -6.43 16.89 36.11
N SER A 12 -6.03 18.16 36.11
CA SER A 12 -6.93 19.29 35.90
C SER A 12 -7.57 19.29 34.52
N PHE A 13 -6.81 18.95 33.46
CA PHE A 13 -7.34 18.80 32.11
C PHE A 13 -8.39 17.68 32.03
N LEU A 14 -8.06 16.48 32.51
CA LEU A 14 -8.97 15.33 32.44
C LEU A 14 -10.23 15.52 33.29
N ASN A 15 -10.13 16.19 34.45
CA ASN A 15 -11.28 16.53 35.27
C ASN A 15 -12.20 17.55 34.57
N ARG A 16 -11.62 18.53 33.86
CA ARG A 16 -12.40 19.49 33.07
C ARG A 16 -13.18 18.79 31.95
N VAL A 17 -12.54 17.88 31.22
CA VAL A 17 -13.19 17.08 30.17
C VAL A 17 -14.36 16.24 30.74
N ALA A 18 -14.15 15.57 31.87
CA ALA A 18 -15.20 14.77 32.50
C ALA A 18 -16.40 15.63 32.94
N SER A 19 -16.14 16.79 33.56
CA SER A 19 -17.17 17.75 33.97
C SER A 19 -17.95 18.30 32.78
N SER A 20 -17.29 18.67 31.68
CA SER A 20 -17.97 19.13 30.46
C SER A 20 -18.84 18.07 29.80
N LEU A 21 -18.49 16.78 29.99
CA LEU A 21 -19.28 15.64 29.49
C LEU A 21 -20.35 15.16 30.48
N GLY A 22 -20.52 15.85 31.62
CA GLY A 22 -21.54 15.51 32.62
C GLY A 22 -21.35 14.13 33.27
N ARG A 23 -20.11 13.62 33.33
CA ARG A 23 -19.80 12.28 33.86
C ARG A 23 -18.67 12.32 34.87
N GLU A 24 -18.66 11.35 35.78
CA GLU A 24 -17.53 11.13 36.67
C GLU A 24 -16.31 10.61 35.90
N ARG A 25 -15.13 11.01 36.37
CA ARG A 25 -13.87 10.58 35.74
C ARG A 25 -13.51 9.17 36.23
N PRO A 26 -13.31 8.19 35.33
CA PRO A 26 -12.76 6.90 35.71
C PRO A 26 -11.25 7.03 35.94
N TYR A 27 -10.78 6.66 37.14
CA TYR A 27 -9.36 6.68 37.50
C TYR A 27 -8.67 5.34 37.25
N ASN A 28 -9.42 4.25 37.31
CA ASN A 28 -8.90 2.88 37.25
C ASN A 28 -9.46 2.15 36.03
N VAL A 29 -9.18 2.70 34.85
CA VAL A 29 -9.57 2.08 33.58
C VAL A 29 -8.68 0.86 33.36
N GLN A 30 -9.25 -0.33 33.49
CA GLN A 30 -8.58 -1.53 33.01
C GLN A 30 -8.56 -1.49 31.49
N ARG A 31 -7.39 -1.72 30.90
CA ARG A 31 -7.29 -1.92 29.45
C ARG A 31 -8.17 -3.13 29.11
N PRO A 32 -9.16 -3.00 28.22
CA PRO A 32 -9.93 -4.15 27.79
C PRO A 32 -8.98 -5.19 27.18
N ASP A 33 -9.29 -6.46 27.37
CA ASP A 33 -8.54 -7.53 26.71
C ASP A 33 -8.91 -7.55 25.21
N ILE A 34 -8.21 -6.74 24.43
CA ILE A 34 -8.46 -6.60 22.99
C ILE A 34 -8.23 -7.93 22.26
N LYS A 35 -7.36 -8.82 22.78
CA LYS A 35 -7.04 -10.10 22.13
C LYS A 35 -8.24 -11.03 22.06
N SER A 36 -9.11 -11.02 23.08
CA SER A 36 -10.36 -11.81 23.06
C SER A 36 -11.50 -11.11 22.32
N MET A 37 -11.42 -9.79 22.11
CA MET A 37 -12.44 -8.99 21.43
C MET A 37 -12.26 -8.89 19.91
N MET A 38 -11.07 -9.19 19.39
CA MET A 38 -10.85 -9.34 17.96
C MET A 38 -10.93 -10.82 17.62
N PRO A 39 -12.11 -11.36 17.22
CA PRO A 39 -12.18 -12.71 16.72
C PRO A 39 -11.15 -12.87 15.61
N ASP A 40 -10.44 -14.00 15.61
CA ASP A 40 -9.68 -14.45 14.46
C ASP A 40 -10.70 -14.95 13.43
N SER A 41 -11.56 -14.05 12.95
CA SER A 41 -12.83 -14.36 12.25
C SER A 41 -12.63 -15.14 10.95
N TYR A 42 -11.38 -15.36 10.58
CA TYR A 42 -10.93 -15.87 9.30
C TYR A 42 -9.73 -16.82 9.45
N GLY A 43 -9.46 -17.35 10.64
CA GLY A 43 -8.38 -18.31 10.90
C GLY A 43 -8.46 -19.64 10.11
N THR A 44 -9.48 -19.80 9.26
CA THR A 44 -9.72 -20.95 8.38
C THR A 44 -9.70 -20.61 6.89
N LEU A 45 -9.46 -19.36 6.49
CA LEU A 45 -9.42 -18.99 5.06
C LEU A 45 -8.19 -19.55 4.36
N THR A 46 -8.41 -20.13 3.19
CA THR A 46 -7.36 -20.59 2.27
C THR A 46 -6.87 -19.45 1.39
N GLY A 47 -5.74 -19.63 0.71
CA GLY A 47 -5.25 -18.66 -0.28
C GLY A 47 -6.25 -18.40 -1.42
N ALA A 48 -7.05 -19.41 -1.80
CA ALA A 48 -8.12 -19.25 -2.79
C ALA A 48 -9.23 -18.32 -2.27
N ASP A 49 -9.64 -18.49 -1.01
CA ASP A 49 -10.65 -17.61 -0.40
C ASP A 49 -10.15 -16.16 -0.33
N LEU A 50 -8.86 -15.95 -0.04
CA LEU A 50 -8.26 -14.61 -0.05
C LEU A 50 -8.26 -13.98 -1.44
N ILE A 51 -8.04 -14.77 -2.50
CA ILE A 51 -8.12 -14.28 -3.88
C ILE A 51 -9.55 -13.89 -4.24
N ASP A 52 -10.55 -14.67 -3.82
CA ASP A 52 -11.95 -14.36 -4.07
C ASP A 52 -12.40 -13.10 -3.34
N ILE A 53 -12.00 -12.93 -2.09
CA ILE A 53 -12.21 -11.68 -1.34
C ILE A 53 -11.50 -10.52 -2.06
N LEU A 54 -10.24 -10.70 -2.47
CA LEU A 54 -9.48 -9.67 -3.18
C LEU A 54 -10.17 -9.25 -4.49
N LYS A 55 -10.70 -10.21 -5.27
CA LYS A 55 -11.47 -9.93 -6.50
C LYS A 55 -12.68 -9.05 -6.22
N GLU A 56 -13.46 -9.41 -5.21
CA GLU A 56 -14.64 -8.65 -4.79
C GLU A 56 -14.24 -7.24 -4.33
N GLN A 57 -13.18 -7.10 -3.54
CA GLN A 57 -12.75 -5.80 -3.05
C GLN A 57 -12.16 -4.92 -4.15
N CYS A 58 -11.37 -5.47 -5.06
CA CYS A 58 -10.87 -4.78 -6.25
C CYS A 58 -12.02 -4.17 -7.09
N PHE A 59 -13.14 -4.89 -7.23
CA PHE A 59 -14.33 -4.36 -7.88
C PHE A 59 -14.89 -3.12 -7.16
N PHE A 60 -15.00 -3.16 -5.83
CA PHE A 60 -15.52 -2.02 -5.05
C PHE A 60 -14.62 -0.79 -5.06
N ILE A 61 -13.30 -0.97 -5.15
CA ILE A 61 -12.34 0.13 -5.22
C ILE A 61 -12.00 0.54 -6.66
N HIS A 62 -12.74 0.07 -7.66
CA HIS A 62 -12.53 0.38 -9.08
C HIS A 62 -11.12 0.06 -9.59
N THR A 63 -10.54 -1.03 -9.09
CA THR A 63 -9.22 -1.53 -9.51
C THR A 63 -9.39 -2.79 -10.34
N GLN A 64 -8.75 -2.83 -11.51
CA GLN A 64 -8.81 -4.03 -12.33
C GLN A 64 -7.86 -5.09 -11.73
N LEU A 65 -8.37 -6.29 -11.47
CA LEU A 65 -7.53 -7.44 -11.11
C LEU A 65 -7.46 -8.40 -12.30
N ILE A 66 -6.24 -8.71 -12.74
CA ILE A 66 -5.97 -9.63 -13.84
C ILE A 66 -5.13 -10.77 -13.31
N GLU A 67 -5.54 -12.00 -13.58
CA GLU A 67 -4.71 -13.17 -13.30
C GLU A 67 -3.80 -13.45 -14.50
N SER A 68 -2.53 -13.72 -14.22
CA SER A 68 -1.53 -14.09 -15.19
C SER A 68 -0.74 -15.29 -14.66
N THR A 69 0.20 -15.79 -15.46
CA THR A 69 1.17 -16.79 -15.05
C THR A 69 2.57 -16.30 -15.40
N PRO A 70 3.64 -16.81 -14.76
CA PRO A 70 5.00 -16.38 -15.05
C PRO A 70 5.36 -16.46 -16.55
N GLU A 71 4.80 -17.43 -17.28
CA GLU A 71 5.08 -17.66 -18.70
C GLU A 71 4.46 -16.61 -19.63
N ILE A 72 3.33 -16.00 -19.24
CA ILE A 72 2.61 -15.00 -20.04
C ILE A 72 2.63 -13.60 -19.41
N LEU A 73 3.37 -13.43 -18.31
CA LEU A 73 3.39 -12.19 -17.53
C LEU A 73 3.86 -11.00 -18.37
N GLN A 74 4.97 -11.16 -19.10
CA GLN A 74 5.49 -10.12 -19.99
C GLN A 74 4.42 -9.66 -21.00
N GLN A 75 3.80 -10.61 -21.72
CA GLN A 75 2.74 -10.30 -22.68
C GLN A 75 1.55 -9.61 -22.01
N THR A 76 1.14 -10.07 -20.82
CA THR A 76 0.04 -9.46 -20.07
C THR A 76 0.36 -8.00 -19.73
N LEU A 77 1.59 -7.70 -19.30
CA LEU A 77 2.01 -6.35 -18.95
C LEU A 77 2.11 -5.46 -20.19
N ASP A 78 2.65 -5.97 -21.31
CA ASP A 78 2.73 -5.24 -22.57
C ASP A 78 1.33 -4.88 -23.12
N ASP A 79 0.38 -5.81 -23.06
CA ASP A 79 -1.01 -5.57 -23.45
C ASP A 79 -1.66 -4.49 -22.58
N LEU A 80 -1.35 -4.47 -21.28
CA LEU A 80 -1.86 -3.45 -20.36
C LEU A 80 -1.23 -2.09 -20.59
N ILE A 81 0.07 -2.04 -20.83
CA ILE A 81 0.77 -0.80 -21.20
C ILE A 81 0.18 -0.24 -22.49
N ALA A 82 -0.06 -1.08 -23.50
CA ALA A 82 -0.70 -0.68 -24.74
C ALA A 82 -2.15 -0.19 -24.53
N ALA A 83 -2.94 -0.89 -23.71
CA ALA A 83 -4.31 -0.50 -23.38
C ALA A 83 -4.39 0.83 -22.60
N ASN A 84 -3.34 1.15 -21.84
CA ASN A 84 -3.16 2.42 -21.14
C ASN A 84 -2.57 3.53 -22.05
N GLY A 85 -2.58 3.34 -23.37
CA GLY A 85 -2.10 4.35 -24.34
C GLY A 85 -0.60 4.27 -24.67
N GLY A 86 0.13 3.28 -24.15
CA GLY A 86 1.56 3.08 -24.41
C GLY A 86 2.43 4.14 -23.74
N GLY A 87 3.46 4.61 -24.46
CA GLY A 87 4.32 5.69 -24.00
C GLY A 87 5.46 5.27 -23.07
N SER A 88 5.96 6.22 -22.29
CA SER A 88 7.06 6.03 -21.35
C SER A 88 6.63 5.16 -20.17
N VAL A 89 7.44 4.14 -19.88
CA VAL A 89 7.26 3.25 -18.74
C VAL A 89 8.37 3.52 -17.73
N ILE A 90 8.03 3.53 -16.45
CA ILE A 90 8.99 3.53 -15.35
C ILE A 90 8.79 2.31 -14.45
N THR A 91 9.88 1.70 -14.00
CA THR A 91 9.86 0.59 -13.04
C THR A 91 10.58 0.96 -11.74
N SER A 92 10.32 0.20 -10.68
CA SER A 92 11.26 0.12 -9.55
C SER A 92 12.47 -0.76 -9.93
N GLY A 93 13.60 -0.57 -9.26
CA GLY A 93 14.77 -1.45 -9.38
C GLY A 93 14.63 -2.77 -8.60
N ASP A 94 13.41 -3.29 -8.48
CA ASP A 94 13.12 -4.51 -7.72
C ASP A 94 13.70 -5.74 -8.43
N SER A 95 14.49 -6.55 -7.73
CA SER A 95 15.15 -7.73 -8.32
C SER A 95 14.18 -8.74 -8.92
N ARG A 96 12.90 -8.73 -8.52
CA ARG A 96 11.88 -9.62 -9.08
C ARG A 96 11.66 -9.40 -10.58
N PHE A 97 11.90 -8.20 -11.12
CA PHE A 97 11.86 -8.00 -12.58
C PHE A 97 12.83 -8.95 -13.29
N ALA A 98 14.06 -9.09 -12.78
CA ALA A 98 15.04 -10.03 -13.32
C ALA A 98 14.65 -11.51 -13.07
N CYS A 99 14.03 -11.82 -11.93
CA CYS A 99 13.56 -13.19 -11.64
C CYS A 99 12.49 -13.68 -12.61
N TYR A 100 11.64 -12.78 -13.09
CA TYR A 100 10.58 -13.06 -14.06
C TYR A 100 10.96 -12.73 -15.51
N ASP A 101 12.23 -12.38 -15.76
CA ASP A 101 12.75 -11.97 -17.08
C ASP A 101 11.93 -10.85 -17.75
N LEU A 102 11.46 -9.91 -16.93
CA LEU A 102 10.61 -8.81 -17.37
C LEU A 102 11.46 -7.64 -17.89
N SER A 103 11.13 -7.17 -19.08
CA SER A 103 11.78 -6.00 -19.68
C SER A 103 10.80 -5.20 -20.52
N PHE A 104 10.89 -3.87 -20.44
CA PHE A 104 10.00 -2.97 -21.17
C PHE A 104 10.83 -2.07 -22.07
N GLN A 105 10.54 -2.08 -23.37
CA GLN A 105 11.31 -1.33 -24.35
C GLN A 105 11.26 0.18 -24.06
N GLY A 106 12.42 0.82 -23.95
CA GLY A 106 12.52 2.26 -23.70
C GLY A 106 12.05 2.70 -22.31
N SER A 107 11.88 1.76 -21.38
CA SER A 107 11.57 2.08 -20.00
C SER A 107 12.75 2.72 -19.27
N THR A 108 12.40 3.45 -18.21
CA THR A 108 13.37 3.95 -17.24
C THR A 108 13.19 3.22 -15.92
N GLU A 109 14.22 3.22 -15.09
CA GLU A 109 14.19 2.60 -13.77
C GLU A 109 14.42 3.68 -12.71
N TRP A 110 13.65 3.60 -11.62
CA TRP A 110 13.96 4.29 -10.37
C TRP A 110 15.18 3.63 -9.72
N SER A 111 16.27 4.37 -9.60
CA SER A 111 17.51 3.85 -9.02
C SER A 111 18.22 4.88 -8.15
N GLU A 112 18.96 4.43 -7.13
CA GLU A 112 19.75 5.32 -6.28
C GLU A 112 20.76 6.14 -7.10
N ALA A 113 21.38 5.51 -8.11
CA ALA A 113 22.39 6.12 -8.96
C ALA A 113 21.87 7.30 -9.81
N ALA A 114 20.59 7.28 -10.22
CA ALA A 114 19.98 8.39 -10.95
C ALA A 114 19.82 9.63 -10.06
N GLY A 115 19.74 9.46 -8.75
CA GLY A 115 19.51 10.56 -7.80
C GLY A 115 18.06 11.03 -7.75
N ARG A 116 17.75 11.85 -6.74
CA ARG A 116 16.38 12.24 -6.39
C ARG A 116 15.66 12.99 -7.52
N GLU A 117 16.28 14.01 -8.08
CA GLU A 117 15.64 14.93 -9.03
C GLU A 117 15.30 14.22 -10.34
N GLU A 118 16.24 13.47 -10.89
CA GLU A 118 16.06 12.67 -12.10
C GLU A 118 14.98 11.60 -11.92
N ASN A 119 14.98 10.87 -10.80
CA ASN A 119 13.96 9.87 -10.52
C ASN A 119 12.55 10.47 -10.44
N ILE A 120 12.41 11.65 -9.82
CA ILE A 120 11.13 12.38 -9.79
C ILE A 120 10.75 12.80 -11.21
N SER A 121 11.66 13.41 -11.98
CA SER A 121 11.40 13.82 -13.36
C SER A 121 10.99 12.66 -14.27
N ARG A 122 11.62 11.49 -14.13
CA ARG A 122 11.23 10.27 -14.86
C ARG A 122 9.83 9.82 -14.47
N SER A 123 9.51 9.85 -13.17
CA SER A 123 8.19 9.48 -12.66
C SER A 123 7.10 10.46 -13.14
N GLU A 124 7.39 11.76 -13.21
CA GLU A 124 6.44 12.78 -13.71
C GLU A 124 6.17 12.66 -15.21
N THR A 125 7.16 12.23 -15.98
CA THR A 125 7.06 12.09 -17.44
C THR A 125 6.62 10.70 -17.89
N ALA A 126 6.57 9.73 -16.98
CA ALA A 126 6.15 8.36 -17.28
C ALA A 126 4.62 8.27 -17.36
N ASN A 127 4.14 7.67 -18.44
CA ASN A 127 2.71 7.37 -18.58
C ASN A 127 2.30 6.22 -17.65
N THR A 128 3.10 5.14 -17.62
CA THR A 128 2.80 3.94 -16.83
C THR A 128 3.94 3.62 -15.87
N VAL A 129 3.59 3.26 -14.65
CA VAL A 129 4.50 2.62 -13.70
C VAL A 129 4.18 1.16 -13.53
N VAL A 130 5.22 0.32 -13.50
CA VAL A 130 5.12 -1.09 -13.13
C VAL A 130 5.97 -1.33 -11.90
N VAL A 131 5.38 -1.89 -10.85
CA VAL A 131 6.08 -2.28 -9.62
C VAL A 131 5.58 -3.60 -9.11
N PHE A 132 6.38 -4.27 -8.29
CA PHE A 132 5.89 -5.37 -7.49
C PHE A 132 5.41 -4.87 -6.11
N ALA A 133 4.24 -5.35 -5.68
CA ALA A 133 3.77 -5.12 -4.32
C ALA A 133 4.56 -6.00 -3.33
N ASP A 134 4.80 -5.49 -2.12
CA ASP A 134 5.38 -6.31 -1.05
C ASP A 134 4.33 -7.21 -0.41
N TYR A 135 3.09 -6.70 -0.28
CA TYR A 135 1.88 -7.42 0.12
C TYR A 135 0.64 -6.83 -0.54
N VAL A 136 -0.47 -7.57 -0.53
CA VAL A 136 -1.81 -7.02 -0.78
C VAL A 136 -2.76 -7.47 0.32
N LEU A 137 -3.62 -6.55 0.77
CA LEU A 137 -4.66 -6.79 1.74
C LEU A 137 -5.93 -7.22 1.00
N ALA A 138 -6.32 -8.48 1.15
CA ALA A 138 -7.53 -9.01 0.51
C ALA A 138 -8.78 -8.24 0.94
N GLU A 139 -8.91 -7.91 2.23
CA GLU A 139 -10.13 -7.31 2.79
C GLU A 139 -10.45 -5.89 2.27
N SER A 140 -9.46 -5.21 1.70
CA SER A 140 -9.59 -3.81 1.28
C SER A 140 -9.01 -3.54 -0.11
N GLY A 141 -8.60 -4.59 -0.84
CA GLY A 141 -7.93 -4.46 -2.14
C GLY A 141 -6.72 -3.53 -2.10
N THR A 142 -5.96 -3.51 -1.01
CA THR A 142 -4.93 -2.48 -0.77
C THR A 142 -3.55 -3.08 -0.92
N ILE A 143 -2.74 -2.55 -1.84
CA ILE A 143 -1.33 -2.96 -1.94
C ILE A 143 -0.52 -2.28 -0.84
N VAL A 144 0.53 -2.98 -0.41
CA VAL A 144 1.52 -2.49 0.54
C VAL A 144 2.85 -2.43 -0.19
N VAL A 145 3.46 -1.25 -0.20
CA VAL A 145 4.76 -1.01 -0.82
C VAL A 145 5.67 -0.23 0.12
N GLU A 146 6.90 -0.70 0.23
CA GLU A 146 7.96 -0.12 1.03
C GLU A 146 8.84 0.80 0.18
N SER A 147 9.17 1.97 0.72
CA SER A 147 10.05 2.93 0.04
C SER A 147 11.51 2.63 0.32
N ARG A 148 12.24 2.25 -0.73
CA ARG A 148 13.63 1.78 -0.72
C ARG A 148 14.47 2.62 -1.71
N PRO A 149 15.82 2.53 -1.71
CA PRO A 149 16.66 3.29 -2.66
C PRO A 149 16.29 3.06 -4.14
N ASP A 150 15.84 1.86 -4.47
CA ASP A 150 15.36 1.38 -5.78
C ASP A 150 13.84 1.57 -6.00
N GLN A 151 13.11 2.06 -5.00
CA GLN A 151 11.66 2.28 -5.06
C GLN A 151 11.26 3.49 -4.21
N GLY A 152 11.23 4.67 -4.82
CA GLY A 152 10.87 5.90 -4.11
C GLY A 152 9.36 6.14 -3.99
N ARG A 153 8.97 7.00 -3.05
CA ARG A 153 7.55 7.38 -2.87
C ARG A 153 6.93 7.98 -4.13
N ALA A 154 7.65 8.86 -4.81
CA ALA A 154 7.15 9.57 -6.00
C ALA A 154 6.80 8.61 -7.16
N LEU A 155 7.53 7.50 -7.27
CA LEU A 155 7.27 6.44 -8.25
C LEU A 155 5.82 5.95 -8.18
N HIS A 156 5.25 5.90 -6.97
CA HIS A 156 3.93 5.34 -6.76
C HIS A 156 2.76 6.29 -7.05
N PHE A 157 3.03 7.59 -7.25
CA PHE A 157 1.97 8.60 -7.29
C PHE A 157 2.00 9.51 -8.51
N LEU A 158 3.15 9.70 -9.17
CA LEU A 158 3.27 10.65 -10.28
C LEU A 158 2.83 10.09 -11.64
N PRO A 159 3.10 8.80 -11.98
CA PRO A 159 2.67 8.22 -13.24
C PRO A 159 1.13 8.12 -13.36
N GLU A 160 0.61 8.31 -14.57
CA GLU A 160 -0.84 8.36 -14.85
C GLU A 160 -1.52 7.00 -14.65
N HIS A 161 -0.82 5.92 -15.00
CA HIS A 161 -1.29 4.54 -14.87
C HIS A 161 -0.38 3.72 -13.97
N TYR A 162 -0.99 2.94 -13.09
CA TYR A 162 -0.27 2.13 -12.10
C TYR A 162 -0.55 0.66 -12.28
N ILE A 163 0.50 -0.13 -12.51
CA ILE A 163 0.43 -1.59 -12.57
C ILE A 163 1.19 -2.18 -11.38
N ALA A 164 0.47 -2.89 -10.51
CA ALA A 164 1.04 -3.61 -9.38
C ALA A 164 1.07 -5.11 -9.69
N ILE A 165 2.26 -5.70 -9.73
CA ILE A 165 2.42 -7.16 -9.82
C ILE A 165 2.37 -7.72 -8.39
N ILE A 166 1.54 -8.74 -8.18
CA ILE A 166 1.27 -9.34 -6.89
C ILE A 166 1.51 -10.85 -7.01
N GLU A 167 2.44 -11.38 -6.24
CA GLU A 167 2.61 -12.82 -6.09
C GLU A 167 1.52 -13.37 -5.16
N ARG A 168 0.90 -14.51 -5.49
CA ARG A 168 -0.17 -15.14 -4.68
C ARG A 168 0.21 -15.31 -3.20
N GLU A 169 1.47 -15.59 -2.93
CA GLU A 169 2.05 -15.76 -1.59
C GLU A 169 2.01 -14.48 -0.73
N ARG A 170 1.89 -13.32 -1.39
CA ARG A 170 1.92 -11.98 -0.77
C ARG A 170 0.52 -11.47 -0.44
N ILE A 171 -0.53 -12.24 -0.75
CA ILE A 171 -1.89 -11.92 -0.34
C ILE A 171 -2.03 -12.24 1.14
N VAL A 172 -2.33 -11.21 1.92
CA VAL A 172 -2.68 -11.33 3.33
C VAL A 172 -4.07 -10.76 3.56
N LEU A 173 -4.76 -11.20 4.60
CA LEU A 173 -6.13 -10.74 4.80
C LEU A 173 -6.20 -9.26 5.20
N ARG A 174 -5.38 -8.84 6.19
CA ARG A 174 -5.45 -7.51 6.83
C ARG A 174 -4.08 -6.88 7.02
N SER A 175 -4.08 -5.58 7.32
CA SER A 175 -2.86 -4.80 7.58
C SER A 175 -2.04 -5.35 8.75
N THR A 176 -2.67 -6.03 9.72
CA THR A 176 -1.99 -6.65 10.86
C THR A 176 -1.02 -7.76 10.45
N GLN A 177 -1.35 -8.56 9.43
CA GLN A 177 -0.49 -9.62 8.92
C GLN A 177 0.72 -9.02 8.18
N ALA A 178 0.50 -8.00 7.35
CA ALA A 178 1.59 -7.27 6.69
C ALA A 178 2.53 -6.62 7.72
N ALA A 179 1.98 -5.96 8.74
CA ALA A 179 2.76 -5.37 9.84
C ALA A 179 3.53 -6.43 10.65
N ALA A 180 2.92 -7.59 10.92
CA ALA A 180 3.59 -8.70 11.60
C ALA A 180 4.73 -9.30 10.76
N ALA A 181 4.56 -9.37 9.43
CA ALA A 181 5.62 -9.81 8.53
C ALA A 181 6.79 -8.81 8.52
N LEU A 182 6.51 -7.51 8.44
CA LEU A 182 7.52 -6.47 8.56
C LEU A 182 8.25 -6.53 9.91
N ASN A 183 7.54 -6.66 11.02
CA ASN A 183 8.16 -6.75 12.35
C ASN A 183 9.14 -7.93 12.43
N ARG A 184 8.79 -9.09 11.85
CA ARG A 184 9.70 -10.24 11.77
C ARG A 184 10.97 -9.94 10.97
N ARG A 185 10.86 -9.21 9.85
CA ARG A 185 12.02 -8.76 9.07
C ARG A 185 12.94 -7.84 9.89
N ILE A 186 12.35 -6.88 10.61
CA ILE A 186 13.07 -5.97 11.52
C ILE A 186 13.78 -6.76 12.63
N GLU A 187 13.08 -7.70 13.27
CA GLU A 187 13.64 -8.56 14.32
C GLU A 187 14.78 -9.45 13.80
N ALA A 188 14.72 -9.87 12.53
CA ALA A 188 15.79 -10.59 11.85
C ALA A 188 16.98 -9.70 11.43
N GLY A 189 16.90 -8.38 11.64
CA GLY A 189 17.95 -7.42 11.28
C GLY A 189 17.96 -7.04 9.81
N GLU A 190 16.90 -7.32 9.06
CA GLU A 190 16.78 -6.88 7.67
C GLU A 190 16.60 -5.36 7.59
N PRO A 191 17.18 -4.71 6.56
CA PRO A 191 16.90 -3.31 6.31
C PRO A 191 15.43 -3.13 5.93
N VAL A 192 14.78 -2.18 6.59
CA VAL A 192 13.44 -1.71 6.22
C VAL A 192 13.52 -0.31 5.63
N GLY A 193 12.64 -0.04 4.68
CA GLY A 193 12.52 1.21 3.96
C GLY A 193 12.12 2.36 4.87
N SER A 194 12.27 3.58 4.35
CA SER A 194 11.98 4.80 5.12
C SER A 194 10.50 5.02 5.40
N SER A 195 9.63 4.35 4.63
CA SER A 195 8.17 4.45 4.75
C SER A 195 7.50 3.22 4.16
N ILE A 196 6.29 2.93 4.63
CA ILE A 196 5.41 1.89 4.09
C ILE A 196 4.12 2.57 3.69
N ASN A 197 3.73 2.38 2.44
CA ASN A 197 2.55 2.99 1.85
C ASN A 197 1.50 1.90 1.65
N PHE A 198 0.29 2.18 2.10
CA PHE A 198 -0.89 1.37 1.85
C PHE A 198 -1.71 2.10 0.79
N ILE A 199 -1.80 1.54 -0.42
CA ILE A 199 -2.41 2.19 -1.58
C ILE A 199 -3.65 1.39 -1.99
N SER A 200 -4.82 2.01 -1.86
CA SER A 200 -6.12 1.40 -2.13
C SER A 200 -6.71 1.97 -3.42
N GLY A 201 -6.50 1.25 -4.52
CA GLY A 201 -7.03 1.60 -5.83
C GLY A 201 -6.53 2.91 -6.44
N PRO A 202 -7.20 3.43 -7.49
CA PRO A 202 -6.82 4.69 -8.13
C PRO A 202 -7.00 5.88 -7.18
N SER A 203 -6.30 6.97 -7.44
CA SER A 203 -6.40 8.17 -6.60
C SER A 203 -7.81 8.75 -6.66
N ASN A 204 -8.54 8.76 -5.55
CA ASN A 204 -9.89 9.30 -5.48
C ASN A 204 -9.96 10.42 -4.43
N SER A 205 -10.44 11.61 -4.82
CA SER A 205 -10.83 12.66 -3.88
C SER A 205 -12.35 12.62 -3.72
N ALA A 206 -12.81 12.22 -2.53
CA ALA A 206 -14.24 12.01 -2.24
C ALA A 206 -14.95 13.25 -1.67
N ASP A 207 -14.34 14.43 -1.70
CA ASP A 207 -14.87 15.63 -1.02
C ASP A 207 -14.72 16.92 -1.84
N ILE A 208 -15.14 16.88 -3.10
CA ILE A 208 -15.59 18.11 -3.79
C ILE A 208 -17.07 17.87 -4.12
N GLU A 209 -17.94 18.46 -3.32
CA GLU A 209 -19.38 18.53 -3.61
C GLU A 209 -20.08 17.16 -3.76
N MET A 210 -19.64 16.13 -3.02
CA MET A 210 -20.15 14.75 -3.09
C MET A 210 -19.97 14.08 -4.47
N GLN A 211 -19.11 14.63 -5.32
CA GLN A 211 -18.69 13.98 -6.57
C GLN A 211 -17.33 13.33 -6.38
N LEU A 212 -17.22 12.08 -6.82
CA LEU A 212 -15.95 11.37 -6.86
C LEU A 212 -15.12 11.94 -8.02
N VAL A 213 -13.99 12.57 -7.72
CA VAL A 213 -13.01 12.98 -8.74
C VAL A 213 -11.81 12.04 -8.66
N VAL A 214 -11.53 11.35 -9.77
CA VAL A 214 -10.45 10.37 -9.91
C VAL A 214 -9.21 11.05 -10.51
N GLY A 215 -8.03 10.77 -9.98
CA GLY A 215 -6.70 11.17 -10.47
C GLY A 215 -6.23 12.59 -10.20
N VAL A 216 -6.78 13.28 -9.20
CA VAL A 216 -6.31 14.64 -8.82
C VAL A 216 -4.92 14.63 -8.16
N HIS A 217 -4.58 13.55 -7.45
CA HIS A 217 -3.39 13.46 -6.59
C HIS A 217 -2.61 12.15 -6.75
N GLY A 218 -2.87 11.38 -7.81
CA GLY A 218 -2.25 10.10 -8.08
C GLY A 218 -2.77 9.45 -9.36
N PRO A 219 -2.45 8.17 -9.62
CA PRO A 219 -2.79 7.51 -10.88
C PRO A 219 -4.30 7.53 -11.15
N LEU A 220 -4.67 7.80 -12.41
CA LEU A 220 -6.05 7.75 -12.91
C LEU A 220 -6.59 6.33 -12.92
N ARG A 221 -5.71 5.34 -13.11
CA ARG A 221 -6.07 3.93 -13.19
C ARG A 221 -5.05 3.08 -12.45
N ALA A 222 -5.55 2.16 -11.62
CA ALA A 222 -4.77 1.12 -10.98
C ALA A 222 -5.19 -0.25 -11.54
N THR A 223 -4.20 -1.05 -11.92
CA THR A 223 -4.37 -2.45 -12.34
C THR A 223 -3.47 -3.33 -11.49
N TYR A 224 -4.03 -4.40 -10.94
CA TYR A 224 -3.31 -5.43 -10.21
C TYR A 224 -3.18 -6.66 -11.10
N VAL A 225 -1.97 -7.17 -11.22
CA VAL A 225 -1.65 -8.40 -11.95
C VAL A 225 -1.23 -9.46 -10.95
N LEU A 226 -2.08 -10.46 -10.75
CA LEU A 226 -1.85 -11.58 -9.85
C LEU A 226 -1.11 -12.71 -10.57
N ILE A 227 0.02 -13.14 -10.02
CA ILE A 227 0.83 -14.26 -10.49
C ILE A 227 0.92 -15.37 -9.44
#